data_AF-A0A0D7A116-F1
#
_entry.id   AF-A0A0D7A116-F1
#
_cell.length_a   1.000
_cell.length_b   1.000
_cell.length_c   1.000
_cell.angle_alpha   90.00
_cell.angle_beta   90.00
_cell.angle_gamma   90.00
#
_symmetry.space_group_name_H-M   'P 1'
#
loop_
_entity.id
_entity.type
_entity.pdbx_description
1 polymer ?
#
loop_
_entity_poly.entity_id
_entity_poly.type
_entity_poly.pdbx_seq_one_letter_code
_entity_poly.pdbx_strand_id
1 'polypeptide(L)'
;MSTLTDVKTIEHALARLKNALDHPGKEAPDYEKVHKVLLHCQTFVINEQLLRKTSIGKNVGICRKASDPKVAHLATMIVDTWRAHVKQEKRLKAAAAPREAQEKGGSAATAHHPDTSMPQDSDVLMVQNEVQAIRSETTANQPETSVPQDFDVVMVQNEEQPTRVETTAHHPETFAARDSDVVMVQNGGQAIREDPRSQKEGAENQIAVIAEAEQPPSGKSASPLPHETDVEMNLATTRESTSDVFEADTVSPTGHAIRDLCVRLIFDGLVENIVDLASEFAGCASRIEEAIFLNASRRQAANDYLNDIRYTYLVLADERATALKNCYAESSADELLDILDIVAMFPYSMNFL
;
A
#
# COMPACT_ATOMS: atom_id res chain seq x y z
N MET A 1 14.46 1.91 -6.67
CA MET A 1 14.47 3.38 -6.43
C MET A 1 13.21 3.94 -7.05
N SER A 2 12.19 4.39 -6.31
CA SER A 2 11.03 5.04 -6.95
C SER A 2 11.54 6.27 -7.70
N THR A 3 11.53 6.18 -9.02
CA THR A 3 12.02 7.24 -9.90
C THR A 3 11.05 8.40 -9.79
N LEU A 4 11.60 9.62 -9.76
CA LEU A 4 10.78 10.82 -9.80
C LEU A 4 9.91 10.76 -11.06
N THR A 5 8.59 10.90 -10.91
CA THR A 5 7.67 10.81 -12.04
C THR A 5 8.03 11.87 -13.09
N ASP A 6 8.13 11.45 -14.36
CA ASP A 6 8.50 12.35 -15.44
C ASP A 6 7.46 13.47 -15.65
N VAL A 7 7.95 14.67 -15.99
CA VAL A 7 7.11 15.85 -16.18
C VAL A 7 6.05 15.62 -17.26
N LYS A 8 6.39 14.93 -18.36
CA LYS A 8 5.45 14.71 -19.47
C LYS A 8 4.31 13.80 -19.05
N THR A 9 4.58 12.80 -18.21
CA THR A 9 3.54 11.91 -17.65
C THR A 9 2.53 12.70 -16.83
N ILE A 10 3.01 13.63 -15.99
CA ILE A 10 2.15 14.49 -15.17
C ILE A 10 1.35 15.47 -16.06
N GLU A 11 1.97 16.06 -17.07
CA GLU A 11 1.29 16.96 -18.02
C GLU A 11 0.22 16.24 -18.83
N HIS A 12 0.46 15.00 -19.24
CA HIS A 12 -0.53 14.18 -19.92
C HIS A 12 -1.72 13.83 -19.00
N ALA A 13 -1.45 13.44 -17.75
CA ALA A 13 -2.50 13.22 -16.76
C ALA A 13 -3.31 14.50 -16.48
N LEU A 14 -2.65 15.65 -16.42
CA LEU A 14 -3.29 16.95 -16.27
C LEU A 14 -4.22 17.27 -17.45
N ALA A 15 -3.77 17.03 -18.68
CA ALA A 15 -4.59 17.27 -19.87
C ALA A 15 -5.86 16.40 -19.85
N ARG A 16 -5.74 15.13 -19.45
CA ARG A 16 -6.87 14.21 -19.28
C ARG A 16 -7.83 14.68 -18.17
N LEU A 17 -7.28 15.14 -17.05
CA LEU A 17 -8.08 15.66 -15.93
C LEU A 17 -8.86 16.91 -16.35
N LYS A 18 -8.22 17.84 -17.04
CA LYS A 18 -8.88 19.04 -17.56
C LYS A 18 -9.98 18.70 -18.55
N ASN A 19 -9.72 17.78 -19.49
CA ASN A 19 -10.73 17.34 -20.45
C ASN A 19 -11.96 16.70 -19.76
N ALA A 20 -11.73 15.92 -18.70
CA ALA A 20 -12.82 15.30 -17.94
C ALA A 20 -13.62 16.31 -17.09
N LEU A 21 -12.99 17.41 -16.68
CA LEU A 21 -13.64 18.51 -15.94
C LEU A 21 -14.37 19.48 -16.90
N ASP A 22 -13.75 19.81 -18.02
CA ASP A 22 -14.26 20.72 -19.05
C ASP A 22 -15.04 19.92 -20.11
N HIS A 23 -16.28 19.55 -19.82
CA HIS A 23 -17.18 19.00 -20.82
C HIS A 23 -18.08 20.10 -21.42
N PRO A 24 -17.77 20.61 -22.63
CA PRO A 24 -18.63 21.58 -23.28
C PRO A 24 -19.99 20.92 -23.60
N GLY A 25 -21.06 21.46 -23.00
CA GLY A 25 -22.43 21.04 -23.29
C GLY A 25 -23.07 20.04 -22.30
N LYS A 26 -22.40 19.68 -21.19
CA LYS A 26 -23.03 18.95 -20.09
C LYS A 26 -23.00 19.79 -18.82
N GLU A 27 -24.12 19.81 -18.09
CA GLU A 27 -24.25 20.53 -16.82
C GLU A 27 -23.37 19.92 -15.70
N ALA A 28 -22.87 18.69 -15.89
CA ALA A 28 -22.05 17.98 -14.90
C ALA A 28 -20.79 17.35 -15.53
N PRO A 29 -19.65 17.35 -14.80
CA PRO A 29 -18.43 16.63 -15.18
C PRO A 29 -18.65 15.12 -15.26
N ASP A 30 -17.83 14.44 -16.05
CA ASP A 30 -17.81 12.97 -16.12
C ASP A 30 -16.95 12.43 -14.96
N TYR A 31 -17.60 12.27 -13.80
CA TYR A 31 -16.92 11.87 -12.56
C TYR A 31 -16.24 10.51 -12.64
N GLU A 32 -16.69 9.60 -13.51
CA GLU A 32 -16.03 8.31 -13.71
C GLU A 32 -14.66 8.49 -14.36
N LYS A 33 -14.57 9.34 -15.40
CA LYS A 33 -13.27 9.68 -16.02
C LYS A 33 -12.37 10.43 -15.06
N VAL A 34 -12.92 11.38 -14.29
CA VAL A 34 -12.16 12.11 -13.27
C VAL A 34 -11.58 11.14 -12.24
N HIS A 35 -12.38 10.19 -11.74
CA HIS A 35 -11.95 9.19 -10.77
C HIS A 35 -10.80 8.32 -11.31
N LYS A 36 -10.90 7.83 -12.55
CA LYS A 36 -9.82 7.05 -13.21
C LYS A 36 -8.52 7.85 -13.33
N VAL A 37 -8.60 9.14 -13.66
CA VAL A 37 -7.40 9.99 -13.75
C VAL A 37 -6.81 10.26 -12.37
N LEU A 38 -7.64 10.45 -11.33
CA LEU A 38 -7.16 10.63 -9.96
C LEU A 38 -6.47 9.38 -9.41
N LEU A 39 -6.98 8.18 -9.68
CA LEU A 39 -6.30 6.92 -9.34
C LEU A 39 -4.91 6.86 -9.97
N HIS A 40 -4.78 7.28 -11.24
CA HIS A 40 -3.47 7.36 -11.87
C HIS A 40 -2.58 8.42 -11.23
N CYS A 41 -3.11 9.57 -10.80
CA CYS A 41 -2.34 10.58 -10.08
C CYS A 41 -1.87 10.12 -8.69
N GLN A 42 -2.55 9.16 -8.07
CA GLN A 42 -2.17 8.61 -6.77
C GLN A 42 -0.82 7.90 -6.80
N THR A 43 -0.40 7.35 -7.94
CA THR A 43 0.87 6.64 -8.09
C THR A 43 2.07 7.60 -8.22
N PHE A 44 1.84 8.91 -8.33
CA PHE A 44 2.91 9.86 -8.60
C PHE A 44 3.73 10.20 -7.37
N VAL A 45 5.05 10.05 -7.47
CA VAL A 45 6.02 10.56 -6.50
C VAL A 45 6.35 12.01 -6.88
N ILE A 46 5.68 12.95 -6.22
CA ILE A 46 5.78 14.38 -6.54
C ILE A 46 6.60 15.15 -5.50
N ASN A 47 7.40 16.10 -5.99
CA ASN A 47 8.14 17.09 -5.21
C ASN A 47 7.58 18.52 -5.39
N GLU A 48 8.06 19.49 -4.62
CA GLU A 48 7.52 20.86 -4.67
C GLU A 48 7.70 21.54 -6.04
N GLN A 49 8.83 21.29 -6.71
CA GLN A 49 9.11 21.88 -8.01
C GLN A 49 8.17 21.36 -9.10
N LEU A 50 7.87 20.07 -9.09
CA LEU A 50 6.93 19.44 -10.03
C LEU A 50 5.51 19.96 -9.84
N LEU A 51 5.04 20.12 -8.60
CA LEU A 51 3.72 20.72 -8.33
C LEU A 51 3.62 22.13 -8.92
N ARG A 52 4.66 22.94 -8.75
CA ARG A 52 4.71 24.32 -9.27
C ARG A 52 4.78 24.36 -10.79
N LYS A 53 5.65 23.52 -11.39
CA LYS A 53 5.87 23.48 -12.84
C LYS A 53 4.62 23.02 -13.59
N THR A 54 4.00 21.94 -13.15
CA THR A 54 2.87 21.31 -13.86
C THR A 54 1.52 21.92 -13.48
N SER A 55 1.40 22.60 -12.34
CA SER A 55 0.12 23.07 -11.79
C SER A 55 -0.91 21.94 -11.54
N ILE A 56 -0.50 20.67 -11.47
CA ILE A 56 -1.40 19.54 -11.20
C ILE A 56 -2.11 19.68 -9.85
N GLY A 57 -1.40 20.20 -8.83
CA GLY A 57 -1.97 20.41 -7.50
C GLY A 57 -3.17 21.36 -7.47
N LYS A 58 -3.24 22.34 -8.39
CA LYS A 58 -4.41 23.22 -8.50
C LYS A 58 -5.64 22.46 -9.01
N ASN A 59 -5.46 21.59 -10.00
CA ASN A 59 -6.55 20.87 -10.66
C ASN A 59 -7.08 19.74 -9.76
N VAL A 60 -6.19 18.99 -9.10
CA VAL A 60 -6.61 18.03 -8.05
C VAL A 60 -7.30 18.77 -6.89
N GLY A 61 -6.84 19.98 -6.55
CA GLY A 61 -7.49 20.84 -5.56
C GLY A 61 -8.93 21.23 -5.91
N ILE A 62 -9.25 21.40 -7.19
CA ILE A 62 -10.64 21.64 -7.67
C ILE A 62 -11.49 20.40 -7.43
N CYS A 63 -10.94 19.20 -7.68
CA CYS A 63 -11.65 17.92 -7.51
C CYS A 63 -12.08 17.65 -6.07
N ARG A 64 -11.42 18.26 -5.06
CA ARG A 64 -11.83 18.18 -3.65
C ARG A 64 -13.20 18.81 -3.36
N LYS A 65 -13.70 19.67 -4.26
CA LYS A 65 -15.02 20.30 -4.18
C LYS A 65 -16.00 19.70 -5.19
N ALA A 66 -15.66 18.56 -5.80
CA ALA A 66 -16.56 17.85 -6.69
C ALA A 66 -17.84 17.44 -5.95
N SER A 67 -18.97 17.39 -6.66
CA SER A 67 -20.24 16.93 -6.08
C SER A 67 -20.22 15.42 -5.79
N ASP A 68 -19.41 14.65 -6.52
CA ASP A 68 -19.19 13.23 -6.24
C ASP A 68 -18.29 13.05 -5.00
N PRO A 69 -18.79 12.44 -3.91
CA PRO A 69 -18.02 12.25 -2.68
C PRO A 69 -16.79 11.35 -2.89
N LYS A 70 -16.83 10.38 -3.82
CA LYS A 70 -15.68 9.49 -4.08
C LYS A 70 -14.51 10.27 -4.67
N VAL A 71 -14.81 11.13 -5.65
CA VAL A 71 -13.81 12.01 -6.29
C VAL A 71 -13.24 13.00 -5.27
N ALA A 72 -14.09 13.61 -4.44
CA ALA A 72 -13.66 14.57 -3.42
C ALA A 72 -12.75 13.93 -2.35
N HIS A 73 -13.10 12.72 -1.90
CA HIS A 73 -12.31 11.96 -0.92
C HIS A 73 -10.94 11.58 -1.50
N LEU A 74 -10.92 10.96 -2.68
CA LEU A 74 -9.67 10.54 -3.34
C LEU A 74 -8.74 11.74 -3.60
N ALA A 75 -9.29 12.86 -4.10
CA ALA A 75 -8.51 14.08 -4.31
C ALA A 75 -7.92 14.64 -3.00
N THR A 76 -8.60 14.47 -1.87
CA THR A 76 -8.10 14.90 -0.56
C THR A 76 -6.93 14.02 -0.11
N MET A 77 -7.08 12.69 -0.20
CA MET A 77 -5.99 11.74 0.12
C MET A 77 -4.72 12.00 -0.71
N ILE A 78 -4.88 12.25 -2.02
CA ILE A 78 -3.76 12.56 -2.91
C ILE A 78 -3.03 13.84 -2.48
N VAL A 79 -3.78 14.90 -2.17
CA VAL A 79 -3.19 16.18 -1.72
C VAL A 79 -2.46 16.03 -0.39
N ASP A 80 -3.00 15.27 0.55
CA ASP A 80 -2.36 15.05 1.85
C ASP A 80 -1.07 14.22 1.72
N THR A 81 -1.08 13.19 0.86
CA THR A 81 0.10 12.41 0.50
C THR A 81 1.19 13.30 -0.12
N TRP A 82 0.84 14.12 -1.12
CA TRP A 82 1.80 15.04 -1.74
C TRP A 82 2.33 16.10 -0.76
N ARG A 83 1.51 16.57 0.19
CA ARG A 83 1.96 17.48 1.26
C ARG A 83 2.97 16.81 2.18
N ALA A 84 2.76 15.54 2.54
CA ALA A 84 3.70 14.78 3.35
C ALA A 84 5.05 14.63 2.62
N HIS A 85 5.04 14.27 1.34
CA HIS A 85 6.25 14.16 0.51
C HIS A 85 7.01 15.49 0.42
N VAL A 86 6.32 16.60 0.16
CA VAL A 86 6.94 17.94 0.11
C VAL A 86 7.53 18.33 1.48
N LYS A 87 6.85 18.03 2.59
CA LYS A 87 7.36 18.30 3.94
C LYS A 87 8.61 17.47 4.23
N GLN A 88 8.62 16.20 3.83
CA GLN A 88 9.77 15.32 3.97
C GLN A 88 10.96 15.81 3.14
N GLU A 89 10.73 16.16 1.87
CA GLU A 89 11.76 16.75 0.99
C GLU A 89 12.39 18.00 1.62
N LYS A 90 11.57 18.90 2.18
CA LYS A 90 12.07 20.09 2.89
C LYS A 90 12.94 19.75 4.09
N ARG A 91 12.58 18.74 4.86
CA ARG A 91 13.39 18.26 6.01
C ARG A 91 14.73 17.71 5.55
N LEU A 92 14.73 16.88 4.50
CA LEU A 92 15.96 16.31 3.93
C LEU A 92 16.87 17.40 3.36
N LYS A 93 16.30 18.38 2.65
CA LYS A 93 17.07 19.51 2.10
C LYS A 93 17.64 20.42 3.18
N ALA A 94 16.91 20.63 4.28
CA ALA A 94 17.41 21.39 5.43
C ALA A 94 18.54 20.66 6.17
N ALA A 95 18.50 19.32 6.23
CA ALA A 95 19.57 18.51 6.84
C ALA A 95 20.83 18.44 5.95
N ALA A 96 20.67 18.49 4.63
CA ALA A 96 21.78 18.42 3.67
C ALA A 96 22.44 19.78 3.40
N ALA A 97 21.83 20.90 3.79
CA ALA A 97 22.46 22.20 3.68
C ALA A 97 23.73 22.21 4.56
N PRO A 98 24.91 22.56 4.00
CA PRO A 98 26.10 22.72 4.80
C PRO A 98 25.77 23.69 5.93
N ARG A 99 25.96 23.24 7.18
CA ARG A 99 26.07 24.16 8.31
C ARG A 99 27.30 25.01 8.00
N GLU A 100 27.11 26.11 7.29
CA GLU A 100 28.08 27.19 7.26
C GLU A 100 28.33 27.50 8.74
N ALA A 101 29.53 27.16 9.17
CA ALA A 101 29.97 27.30 10.53
C ALA A 101 29.78 28.77 10.88
N GLN A 102 28.73 29.06 11.65
CA GLN A 102 28.69 30.25 12.47
C GLN A 102 29.75 30.01 13.55
N GLU A 103 31.01 30.20 13.16
CA GLU A 103 32.17 30.23 14.04
C GLU A 103 31.98 31.38 15.01
N LYS A 104 31.44 31.05 16.18
CA LYS A 104 31.71 31.82 17.39
C LYS A 104 31.87 30.89 18.57
N GLY A 105 33.08 30.31 18.63
CA GLY A 105 33.84 30.04 19.85
C GLY A 105 33.25 29.06 20.85
N GLY A 106 33.85 27.88 20.97
CA GLY A 106 33.61 26.99 22.10
C GLY A 106 34.20 25.60 21.93
N SER A 107 35.49 25.48 22.20
CA SER A 107 36.30 24.26 22.29
C SER A 107 35.67 23.12 23.10
N ALA A 108 35.62 21.90 22.54
CA ALA A 108 36.29 20.70 23.06
C ALA A 108 35.90 19.45 22.25
N ALA A 109 36.91 18.66 21.90
CA ALA A 109 36.84 17.51 21.01
C ALA A 109 36.26 16.25 21.66
N THR A 110 35.56 15.43 20.87
CA THR A 110 35.57 13.97 21.03
C THR A 110 35.20 13.35 19.68
N ALA A 111 36.18 12.65 19.08
CA ALA A 111 36.03 11.95 17.81
C ALA A 111 35.46 10.55 18.07
N HIS A 112 34.34 10.21 17.44
CA HIS A 112 33.85 8.84 17.33
C HIS A 112 33.74 8.44 15.86
N HIS A 113 34.51 7.43 15.48
CA HIS A 113 34.37 6.69 14.23
C HIS A 113 33.13 5.79 14.30
N PRO A 114 32.30 5.69 13.24
CA PRO A 114 31.32 4.62 13.12
C PRO A 114 32.02 3.36 12.61
N ASP A 115 32.02 2.34 13.46
CA ASP A 115 32.52 1.00 13.17
C ASP A 115 31.39 0.19 12.51
N THR A 116 31.56 -0.18 11.24
CA THR A 116 30.64 -1.05 10.50
C THR A 116 30.97 -2.50 10.86
N SER A 117 30.36 -2.98 11.93
CA SER A 117 30.48 -4.37 12.41
C SER A 117 29.52 -5.30 11.66
N MET A 118 29.99 -6.49 11.32
CA MET A 118 29.18 -7.58 10.77
C MET A 118 28.12 -8.05 11.78
N PRO A 119 26.96 -8.56 11.31
CA PRO A 119 25.91 -9.08 12.19
C PRO A 119 26.42 -10.25 13.02
N GLN A 120 26.15 -10.24 14.32
CA GLN A 120 26.50 -11.32 15.23
C GLN A 120 25.49 -12.47 15.10
N ASP A 121 25.92 -13.72 15.34
CA ASP A 121 25.08 -14.92 15.29
C ASP A 121 23.80 -14.84 16.15
N SER A 122 23.76 -13.95 17.15
CA SER A 122 22.57 -13.67 17.96
C SER A 122 21.40 -13.15 17.15
N ASP A 123 21.65 -12.35 16.12
CA ASP A 123 20.60 -11.74 15.30
C ASP A 123 19.95 -12.79 14.39
N VAL A 124 20.73 -13.76 13.91
CA VAL A 124 20.25 -14.87 13.07
C VAL A 124 19.31 -15.79 13.87
N LEU A 125 19.67 -16.11 15.11
CA LEU A 125 18.86 -16.93 16.01
C LEU A 125 17.54 -16.23 16.40
N MET A 126 17.57 -14.91 16.59
CA MET A 126 16.35 -14.15 16.86
C MET A 126 15.39 -14.21 15.67
N VAL A 127 15.89 -14.01 14.45
CA VAL A 127 15.04 -14.06 13.25
C VAL A 127 14.52 -15.48 13.00
N GLN A 128 15.32 -16.53 13.21
CA GLN A 128 14.83 -17.92 13.08
C GLN A 128 13.68 -18.22 14.06
N ASN A 129 13.85 -17.85 15.33
CA ASN A 129 12.80 -18.03 16.33
C ASN A 129 11.54 -17.24 15.98
N GLU A 130 11.71 -16.05 15.43
CA GLU A 130 10.60 -15.18 15.06
C GLU A 130 9.88 -15.68 13.80
N VAL A 131 10.60 -16.22 12.82
CA VAL A 131 10.02 -16.91 11.65
C VAL A 131 9.22 -18.15 12.08
N GLN A 132 9.72 -18.91 13.06
CA GLN A 132 8.96 -20.03 13.63
C GLN A 132 7.70 -19.55 14.36
N ALA A 133 7.76 -18.44 15.08
CA ALA A 133 6.59 -17.87 15.76
C ALA A 133 5.48 -17.47 14.77
N ILE A 134 5.83 -16.82 13.65
CA ILE A 134 4.86 -16.41 12.62
C ILE A 134 4.13 -17.62 12.03
N ARG A 135 4.86 -18.68 11.67
CA ARG A 135 4.26 -19.92 11.15
C ARG A 135 3.28 -20.57 12.14
N SER A 136 3.60 -20.47 13.43
CA SER A 136 2.77 -21.02 14.51
C SER A 136 1.46 -20.23 14.67
N GLU A 137 1.53 -18.90 14.54
CA GLU A 137 0.38 -18.00 14.69
C GLU A 137 -0.62 -18.11 13.52
N THR A 138 -0.14 -18.35 12.29
CA THR A 138 -1.01 -18.63 11.13
C THR A 138 -1.77 -19.94 11.30
N THR A 139 -1.13 -20.97 11.88
CA THR A 139 -1.76 -22.28 12.09
C THR A 139 -2.83 -22.23 13.19
N ALA A 140 -2.63 -21.42 14.23
CA ALA A 140 -3.55 -21.30 15.36
C ALA A 140 -4.85 -20.54 15.05
N ASN A 141 -4.87 -19.72 13.99
CA ASN A 141 -6.02 -18.89 13.62
C ASN A 141 -6.92 -19.50 12.52
N GLN A 142 -6.65 -20.72 12.06
CA GLN A 142 -7.62 -21.41 11.20
C GLN A 142 -8.82 -21.87 12.04
N PRO A 143 -10.06 -21.44 11.73
CA PRO A 143 -11.23 -21.95 12.42
C PRO A 143 -11.33 -23.46 12.14
N GLU A 144 -11.30 -24.28 13.19
CA GLU A 144 -11.53 -25.72 13.07
C GLU A 144 -12.91 -25.97 12.46
N THR A 145 -12.95 -26.14 11.14
CA THR A 145 -14.13 -26.60 10.43
C THR A 145 -14.26 -28.10 10.70
N SER A 146 -14.88 -28.39 11.85
CA SER A 146 -15.44 -29.70 12.15
C SER A 146 -16.56 -29.98 11.14
N VAL A 147 -16.18 -30.56 10.01
CA VAL A 147 -17.12 -31.09 9.02
C VAL A 147 -17.76 -32.35 9.63
N PRO A 148 -19.09 -32.37 9.87
CA PRO A 148 -19.77 -33.61 10.19
C PRO A 148 -19.75 -34.51 8.95
N GLN A 149 -19.10 -35.67 9.08
CA GLN A 149 -19.29 -36.81 8.19
C GLN A 149 -20.73 -37.30 8.34
N ASP A 150 -21.64 -36.87 7.46
CA ASP A 150 -22.85 -37.60 7.07
C ASP A 150 -23.63 -36.77 6.04
N PHE A 151 -23.33 -36.94 4.75
CA PHE A 151 -24.27 -36.60 3.69
C PHE A 151 -24.26 -37.68 2.61
N ASP A 152 -25.38 -38.38 2.51
CA ASP A 152 -25.71 -39.35 1.48
C ASP A 152 -25.65 -38.72 0.09
N VAL A 153 -24.95 -39.41 -0.81
CA VAL A 153 -24.84 -39.10 -2.23
C VAL A 153 -26.19 -39.35 -2.90
N VAL A 154 -26.99 -38.30 -3.11
CA VAL A 154 -28.14 -38.35 -4.02
C VAL A 154 -27.67 -38.07 -5.44
N MET A 155 -27.69 -39.09 -6.28
CA MET A 155 -27.50 -38.98 -7.73
C MET A 155 -28.64 -38.17 -8.35
N VAL A 156 -28.34 -36.93 -8.74
CA VAL A 156 -29.22 -36.12 -9.60
C VAL A 156 -28.78 -36.31 -11.05
N GLN A 157 -29.63 -36.96 -11.84
CA GLN A 157 -29.52 -37.03 -13.29
C GLN A 157 -29.86 -35.66 -13.87
N ASN A 158 -28.90 -35.01 -14.55
CA ASN A 158 -29.14 -33.81 -15.33
C ASN A 158 -29.51 -34.22 -16.77
N GLU A 159 -30.75 -33.96 -17.16
CA GLU A 159 -31.20 -33.99 -18.56
C GLU A 159 -30.72 -32.73 -19.29
N GLU A 160 -29.96 -32.93 -20.36
CA GLU A 160 -29.59 -31.89 -21.31
C GLU A 160 -30.80 -31.53 -22.20
N GLN A 161 -31.14 -30.23 -22.29
CA GLN A 161 -31.95 -29.70 -23.39
C GLN A 161 -31.17 -28.61 -24.15
N PRO A 162 -31.08 -28.67 -25.50
CA PRO A 162 -30.41 -27.66 -26.30
C PRO A 162 -31.37 -26.54 -26.72
N THR A 163 -31.16 -25.33 -26.20
CA THR A 163 -31.82 -24.12 -26.73
C THR A 163 -31.03 -23.50 -27.88
N ARG A 164 -31.62 -23.62 -29.06
CA ARG A 164 -31.34 -22.90 -30.31
C ARG A 164 -31.66 -21.41 -30.14
N VAL A 165 -30.71 -20.52 -30.41
CA VAL A 165 -30.95 -19.07 -30.53
C VAL A 165 -30.67 -18.65 -31.97
N GLU A 166 -31.71 -18.14 -32.62
CA GLU A 166 -31.73 -17.64 -33.98
C GLU A 166 -31.05 -16.28 -34.10
N THR A 167 -30.25 -16.18 -35.15
CA THR A 167 -29.64 -14.99 -35.72
C THR A 167 -30.72 -14.09 -36.32
N THR A 168 -30.84 -12.84 -35.87
CA THR A 168 -31.55 -11.81 -36.63
C THR A 168 -30.68 -10.57 -36.78
N ALA A 169 -30.21 -10.37 -38.01
CA ALA A 169 -29.54 -9.17 -38.46
C ALA A 169 -30.58 -8.07 -38.73
N HIS A 170 -30.35 -6.86 -38.21
CA HIS A 170 -31.00 -5.66 -38.70
C HIS A 170 -30.02 -4.50 -38.91
N HIS A 171 -30.03 -4.11 -40.19
CA HIS A 171 -29.58 -2.96 -40.95
C HIS A 171 -29.32 -1.60 -40.25
N PRO A 172 -28.42 -0.76 -40.81
CA PRO A 172 -28.15 0.60 -40.33
C PRO A 172 -29.06 1.63 -41.00
N GLU A 173 -29.72 2.49 -40.22
CA GLU A 173 -30.33 3.71 -40.74
C GLU A 173 -29.44 4.93 -40.52
N THR A 174 -29.23 5.61 -41.64
CA THR A 174 -28.50 6.86 -41.82
C THR A 174 -29.47 8.00 -41.48
N PHE A 175 -29.14 8.87 -40.52
CA PHE A 175 -29.85 10.14 -40.37
C PHE A 175 -28.91 11.32 -40.55
N ALA A 176 -29.28 12.12 -41.55
CA ALA A 176 -28.60 13.27 -42.05
C ALA A 176 -28.69 14.49 -41.11
N ALA A 177 -27.71 15.35 -41.30
CA ALA A 177 -27.61 16.76 -40.96
C ALA A 177 -28.91 17.49 -40.57
N ARG A 178 -28.84 18.24 -39.47
CA ARG A 178 -29.60 19.46 -39.29
C ARG A 178 -28.69 20.58 -38.81
N ASP A 179 -28.40 21.48 -39.74
CA ASP A 179 -28.14 22.89 -39.47
C ASP A 179 -29.25 23.47 -38.61
N SER A 180 -28.88 24.25 -37.59
CA SER A 180 -29.78 25.26 -37.02
C SER A 180 -28.94 26.40 -36.46
N ASP A 181 -29.10 27.51 -37.16
CA ASP A 181 -28.61 28.86 -36.95
C ASP A 181 -28.95 29.47 -35.57
N VAL A 182 -28.03 30.35 -35.15
CA VAL A 182 -28.26 31.71 -34.64
C VAL A 182 -29.36 31.89 -33.58
N VAL A 183 -28.94 32.17 -32.33
CA VAL A 183 -29.48 33.32 -31.58
C VAL A 183 -28.35 33.99 -30.78
N MET A 184 -27.99 35.21 -31.18
CA MET A 184 -27.27 36.17 -30.36
C MET A 184 -28.22 36.73 -29.29
N VAL A 185 -27.92 36.53 -28.01
CA VAL A 185 -28.48 37.35 -26.93
C VAL A 185 -27.36 37.99 -26.14
N GLN A 186 -27.17 39.28 -26.40
CA GLN A 186 -26.49 40.22 -25.51
C GLN A 186 -27.34 40.35 -24.24
N ASN A 187 -26.72 40.12 -23.07
CA ASN A 187 -27.19 40.72 -21.83
C ASN A 187 -25.99 41.36 -21.13
N GLY A 188 -25.91 42.68 -21.25
CA GLY A 188 -25.17 43.52 -20.32
C GLY A 188 -25.95 43.65 -19.01
N GLY A 189 -25.25 43.83 -17.90
CA GLY A 189 -25.94 44.03 -16.62
C GLY A 189 -25.04 44.00 -15.39
N GLN A 190 -24.32 45.12 -15.20
CA GLN A 190 -24.06 45.76 -13.91
C GLN A 190 -23.41 44.99 -12.75
N ALA A 191 -22.20 45.45 -12.46
CA ALA A 191 -21.59 45.44 -11.14
C ALA A 191 -22.42 46.20 -10.11
N ILE A 192 -22.64 45.60 -8.93
CA ILE A 192 -22.78 46.33 -7.67
C ILE A 192 -21.97 45.59 -6.60
N ARG A 193 -21.00 46.32 -6.07
CA ARG A 193 -20.27 46.06 -4.82
C ARG A 193 -21.26 46.08 -3.66
N GLU A 194 -21.23 45.09 -2.77
CA GLU A 194 -21.41 45.35 -1.34
C GLU A 194 -20.46 44.49 -0.52
N ASP A 195 -19.71 45.19 0.32
CA ASP A 195 -18.82 44.75 1.37
C ASP A 195 -19.55 45.05 2.69
N PRO A 196 -19.63 44.10 3.62
CA PRO A 196 -19.61 44.50 5.02
C PRO A 196 -18.65 43.65 5.86
N ARG A 197 -17.46 44.21 6.06
CA ARG A 197 -16.88 44.56 7.37
C ARG A 197 -17.57 44.01 8.64
N SER A 198 -16.79 43.27 9.42
CA SER A 198 -16.66 43.30 10.89
C SER A 198 -17.89 43.14 11.81
N GLN A 199 -17.96 41.97 12.46
CA GLN A 199 -18.18 41.78 13.92
C GLN A 199 -17.41 40.50 14.29
N LYS A 200 -16.33 40.47 15.07
CA LYS A 200 -16.14 40.80 16.50
C LYS A 200 -17.15 40.10 17.41
N GLU A 201 -16.79 38.92 17.89
CA GLU A 201 -17.09 38.51 19.26
C GLU A 201 -16.17 37.37 19.70
N GLY A 202 -15.53 37.59 20.84
CA GLY A 202 -14.68 36.62 21.50
C GLY A 202 -15.50 35.71 22.39
N ALA A 203 -15.02 34.48 22.56
CA ALA A 203 -15.39 33.64 23.68
C ALA A 203 -14.09 33.03 24.22
N GLU A 204 -13.62 33.64 25.30
CA GLU A 204 -12.68 33.05 26.24
C GLU A 204 -13.32 31.78 26.80
N ASN A 205 -12.62 30.65 26.75
CA ASN A 205 -13.03 29.46 27.48
C ASN A 205 -11.86 28.99 28.35
N GLN A 206 -11.85 29.51 29.58
CA GLN A 206 -11.08 28.99 30.70
C GLN A 206 -12.01 28.04 31.47
N ILE A 207 -11.73 26.73 31.51
CA ILE A 207 -12.24 25.86 32.58
C ILE A 207 -11.16 24.85 32.98
N ALA A 208 -10.74 25.04 34.24
CA ALA A 208 -10.34 24.06 35.26
C ALA A 208 -9.22 23.05 34.97
N VAL A 209 -8.07 23.41 35.52
CA VAL A 209 -7.12 22.53 36.22
C VAL A 209 -7.88 21.71 37.27
N ILE A 210 -7.83 20.38 37.15
CA ILE A 210 -7.99 19.46 38.29
C ILE A 210 -6.72 18.64 38.35
N ALA A 211 -5.90 18.97 39.33
CA ALA A 211 -4.82 18.15 39.83
C ALA A 211 -5.44 17.24 40.89
N GLU A 212 -5.41 15.93 40.67
CA GLU A 212 -5.65 14.97 41.75
C GLU A 212 -4.60 13.86 41.64
N ALA A 213 -3.84 13.77 42.73
CA ALA A 213 -2.74 12.86 42.94
C ALA A 213 -3.26 11.67 43.75
N GLU A 214 -3.04 10.44 43.26
CA GLU A 214 -2.97 9.28 44.14
C GLU A 214 -1.81 8.36 43.73
N GLN A 215 -0.99 8.08 44.73
CA GLN A 215 0.12 7.13 44.72
C GLN A 215 -0.38 5.70 45.00
N PRO A 216 0.44 4.66 44.72
CA PRO A 216 -0.02 3.30 44.49
C PRO A 216 -0.07 2.43 45.76
N PRO A 217 -0.97 1.43 45.85
CA PRO A 217 -0.79 0.35 46.81
C PRO A 217 0.18 -0.71 46.26
N SER A 218 1.30 -0.80 46.96
CA SER A 218 2.28 -1.90 46.95
C SER A 218 1.59 -3.23 47.28
N GLY A 219 1.48 -4.11 46.28
CA GLY A 219 0.99 -5.48 46.43
C GLY A 219 2.09 -6.48 46.06
N LYS A 220 2.77 -7.02 47.08
CA LYS A 220 3.68 -8.17 46.94
C LYS A 220 2.83 -9.41 46.67
N SER A 221 2.90 -9.95 45.45
CA SER A 221 2.35 -11.28 45.15
C SER A 221 3.47 -12.18 44.66
N ALA A 222 3.85 -13.11 45.52
CA ALA A 222 4.74 -14.22 45.21
C ALA A 222 3.92 -15.35 44.57
N SER A 223 4.39 -15.92 43.48
CA SER A 223 3.80 -17.11 42.85
C SER A 223 4.85 -17.85 42.00
N PRO A 224 4.66 -19.16 41.79
CA PRO A 224 5.66 -20.17 42.16
C PRO A 224 6.48 -20.69 40.97
N LEU A 225 7.59 -21.37 41.30
CA LEU A 225 8.41 -22.17 40.39
C LEU A 225 7.55 -23.12 39.51
N PRO A 226 7.78 -23.17 38.19
CA PRO A 226 7.30 -24.27 37.37
C PRO A 226 8.21 -25.48 37.54
N HIS A 227 7.57 -26.63 37.75
CA HIS A 227 8.15 -27.96 37.84
C HIS A 227 8.67 -28.39 36.46
N GLU A 228 9.93 -28.83 36.39
CA GLU A 228 10.45 -29.53 35.21
C GLU A 228 9.71 -30.88 35.09
N THR A 229 8.97 -31.04 34.01
CA THR A 229 8.51 -32.35 33.52
C THR A 229 9.05 -32.52 32.12
N ASP A 230 10.02 -33.42 31.98
CA ASP A 230 10.49 -33.96 30.71
C ASP A 230 9.30 -34.62 29.99
N VAL A 231 8.71 -33.88 29.04
CA VAL A 231 7.79 -34.45 28.05
C VAL A 231 8.59 -34.62 26.78
N GLU A 232 9.06 -35.84 26.57
CA GLU A 232 9.59 -36.35 25.32
C GLU A 232 8.50 -36.21 24.23
N MET A 233 8.54 -35.09 23.50
CA MET A 233 7.66 -34.88 22.35
C MET A 233 8.14 -35.78 21.21
N ASN A 234 7.41 -36.89 21.06
CA ASN A 234 7.42 -37.71 19.86
C ASN A 234 6.98 -36.84 18.67
N LEU A 235 7.94 -36.52 17.81
CA LEU A 235 7.76 -35.83 16.54
C LEU A 235 7.07 -36.79 15.56
N ALA A 236 5.75 -36.92 15.69
CA ALA A 236 4.92 -37.61 14.71
C ALA A 236 4.66 -36.67 13.53
N THR A 237 5.43 -36.90 12.47
CA THR A 237 5.26 -36.41 11.11
C THR A 237 3.79 -36.53 10.64
N THR A 238 3.09 -35.42 10.48
CA THR A 238 1.89 -35.37 9.60
C THR A 238 1.62 -33.97 9.06
N ARG A 239 2.46 -33.57 8.10
CA ARG A 239 2.11 -32.88 6.86
C ARG A 239 3.38 -32.96 6.01
N GLU A 240 3.32 -33.63 4.86
CA GLU A 240 4.36 -33.55 3.85
C GLU A 240 4.40 -32.09 3.37
N SER A 241 5.19 -31.29 4.08
CA SER A 241 5.35 -29.87 3.82
C SER A 241 5.99 -29.75 2.44
N THR A 242 5.32 -29.04 1.54
CA THR A 242 5.83 -28.64 0.22
C THR A 242 7.18 -27.91 0.29
N SER A 243 7.68 -27.60 1.49
CA SER A 243 9.01 -27.07 1.74
C SER A 243 10.17 -27.95 1.28
N ASP A 244 9.99 -29.26 1.14
CA ASP A 244 11.06 -30.18 0.71
C ASP A 244 11.41 -30.05 -0.78
N VAL A 245 10.53 -29.44 -1.60
CA VAL A 245 10.78 -29.19 -3.04
C VAL A 245 11.57 -27.91 -3.27
N PHE A 246 11.81 -27.12 -2.22
CA PHE A 246 12.73 -26.00 -2.32
C PHE A 246 14.15 -26.54 -2.22
N GLU A 247 14.62 -27.10 -3.33
CA GLU A 247 16.02 -27.39 -3.51
C GLU A 247 16.77 -26.08 -3.27
N ALA A 248 17.72 -26.11 -2.35
CA ALA A 248 18.56 -24.96 -2.00
C ALA A 248 19.26 -24.33 -3.22
N ASP A 249 19.29 -25.04 -4.35
CA ASP A 249 19.87 -24.62 -5.62
C ASP A 249 18.96 -23.70 -6.45
N THR A 250 17.65 -23.57 -6.13
CA THR A 250 16.71 -22.80 -6.98
C THR A 250 16.72 -21.30 -6.76
N VAL A 251 17.10 -20.80 -5.57
CA VAL A 251 17.23 -19.36 -5.35
C VAL A 251 18.68 -18.98 -5.12
N SER A 252 19.17 -18.06 -5.96
CA SER A 252 20.50 -17.52 -5.84
C SER A 252 20.67 -16.88 -4.46
N PRO A 253 21.61 -17.36 -3.62
CA PRO A 253 21.81 -16.81 -2.30
C PRO A 253 22.23 -15.35 -2.42
N THR A 254 21.64 -14.49 -1.60
CA THR A 254 21.98 -13.06 -1.54
C THR A 254 23.35 -12.82 -0.89
N GLY A 255 23.91 -13.84 -0.24
CA GLY A 255 25.11 -13.74 0.60
C GLY A 255 24.80 -13.23 2.02
N HIS A 256 23.53 -13.01 2.36
CA HIS A 256 23.09 -12.58 3.68
C HIS A 256 22.05 -13.57 4.23
N ALA A 257 22.43 -14.32 5.27
CA ALA A 257 21.60 -15.38 5.85
C ALA A 257 20.19 -14.91 6.26
N ILE A 258 20.06 -13.70 6.82
CA ILE A 258 18.75 -13.14 7.19
C ILE A 258 17.90 -12.84 5.96
N ARG A 259 18.50 -12.28 4.89
CA ARG A 259 17.77 -11.98 3.65
C ARG A 259 17.33 -13.26 2.97
N ASP A 260 18.20 -14.27 2.93
CA ASP A 260 17.89 -15.59 2.36
C ASP A 260 16.70 -16.24 3.09
N LEU A 261 16.64 -16.09 4.42
CA LEU A 261 15.49 -16.55 5.22
C LEU A 261 14.21 -15.74 4.93
N CYS A 262 14.31 -14.43 4.72
CA CYS A 262 13.19 -13.57 4.31
C CYS A 262 12.67 -13.92 2.91
N VAL A 263 13.56 -14.18 1.95
CA VAL A 263 13.20 -14.67 0.61
C VAL A 263 12.43 -15.98 0.73
N ARG A 264 12.93 -16.90 1.57
CA ARG A 264 12.25 -18.18 1.83
C ARG A 264 10.85 -17.99 2.41
N LEU A 265 10.69 -17.07 3.37
CA LEU A 265 9.39 -16.77 3.95
C LEU A 265 8.40 -16.22 2.91
N ILE A 266 8.84 -15.27 2.07
CA ILE A 266 8.01 -14.73 0.97
C ILE A 266 7.63 -15.84 -0.01
N PHE A 267 8.58 -16.70 -0.36
CA PHE A 267 8.34 -17.83 -1.24
C PHE A 267 7.29 -18.78 -0.68
N ASP A 268 7.41 -19.16 0.60
CA ASP A 268 6.46 -20.06 1.24
C ASP A 268 5.04 -19.46 1.15
N GLY A 269 4.87 -18.16 1.40
CA GLY A 269 3.59 -17.47 1.24
C GLY A 269 3.08 -17.39 -0.21
N LEU A 270 3.96 -17.32 -1.21
CA LEU A 270 3.57 -17.37 -2.63
C LEU A 270 3.06 -18.76 -3.04
N VAL A 271 3.79 -19.79 -2.66
CA VAL A 271 3.49 -21.19 -3.02
C VAL A 271 2.38 -21.78 -2.17
N GLU A 272 2.03 -21.14 -1.05
CA GLU A 272 0.86 -21.49 -0.26
C GLU A 272 -0.40 -21.46 -1.17
N ASN A 273 -0.94 -22.65 -1.42
CA ASN A 273 -2.08 -22.98 -2.30
C ASN A 273 -1.79 -23.15 -3.81
N ILE A 274 -0.53 -23.11 -4.27
CA ILE A 274 -0.18 -23.28 -5.70
C ILE A 274 1.08 -24.15 -5.86
N VAL A 275 0.87 -25.46 -6.08
CA VAL A 275 1.97 -26.44 -6.17
C VAL A 275 2.72 -26.38 -7.51
N ASP A 276 2.02 -26.08 -8.61
CA ASP A 276 2.54 -26.29 -9.97
C ASP A 276 3.47 -25.19 -10.50
N LEU A 277 3.63 -24.07 -9.78
CA LEU A 277 4.38 -22.87 -10.24
C LEU A 277 5.58 -22.52 -9.35
N ALA A 278 6.02 -23.45 -8.50
CA ALA A 278 7.07 -23.22 -7.52
C ALA A 278 8.36 -22.64 -8.12
N SER A 279 8.81 -23.13 -9.28
CA SER A 279 10.06 -22.65 -9.91
C SER A 279 10.01 -21.18 -10.36
N GLU A 280 8.83 -20.69 -10.75
CA GLU A 280 8.66 -19.30 -11.21
C GLU A 280 8.58 -18.32 -10.04
N PHE A 281 8.01 -18.76 -8.91
CA PHE A 281 7.90 -17.95 -7.70
C PHE A 281 9.22 -17.73 -6.98
N ALA A 282 10.22 -18.59 -7.15
CA ALA A 282 11.56 -18.41 -6.58
C ALA A 282 12.17 -17.06 -6.99
N GLY A 283 12.19 -16.77 -8.30
CA GLY A 283 12.68 -15.49 -8.82
C GLY A 283 11.79 -14.30 -8.46
N CYS A 284 10.51 -14.54 -8.17
CA CYS A 284 9.61 -13.50 -7.66
C CYS A 284 9.91 -13.13 -6.22
N ALA A 285 10.06 -14.12 -5.34
CA ALA A 285 10.34 -13.92 -3.93
C ALA A 285 11.61 -13.09 -3.72
N SER A 286 12.68 -13.38 -4.47
CA SER A 286 13.92 -12.60 -4.44
C SER A 286 13.70 -11.13 -4.86
N ARG A 287 12.91 -10.87 -5.90
CA ARG A 287 12.60 -9.50 -6.36
C ARG A 287 11.76 -8.72 -5.35
N ILE A 288 10.78 -9.37 -4.73
CA ILE A 288 9.94 -8.79 -3.67
C ILE A 288 10.81 -8.42 -2.46
N GLU A 289 11.64 -9.36 -1.99
CA GLU A 289 12.53 -9.13 -0.87
C GLU A 289 13.50 -7.99 -1.17
N GLU A 290 14.12 -7.95 -2.35
CA GLU A 290 15.05 -6.90 -2.74
C GLU A 290 14.36 -5.52 -2.77
N ALA A 291 13.12 -5.44 -3.26
CA ALA A 291 12.33 -4.22 -3.24
C ALA A 291 12.06 -3.75 -1.79
N ILE A 292 11.66 -4.66 -0.90
CA ILE A 292 11.43 -4.37 0.53
C ILE A 292 12.73 -3.94 1.22
N PHE A 293 13.84 -4.65 0.96
CA PHE A 293 15.15 -4.33 1.51
C PHE A 293 15.63 -2.94 1.08
N LEU A 294 15.49 -2.60 -0.20
CA LEU A 294 15.84 -1.27 -0.72
C LEU A 294 14.94 -0.16 -0.11
N ASN A 295 13.66 -0.45 0.15
CA ASN A 295 12.73 0.49 0.78
C ASN A 295 13.01 0.69 2.28
N ALA A 296 13.29 -0.39 3.02
CA ALA A 296 13.69 -0.31 4.42
C ALA A 296 15.05 0.38 4.60
N SER A 297 16.02 0.09 3.73
CA SER A 297 17.34 0.74 3.73
C SER A 297 17.25 2.26 3.59
N ARG A 298 16.24 2.78 2.87
CA ARG A 298 15.97 4.23 2.75
C ARG A 298 15.47 4.85 4.05
N ARG A 299 14.76 4.09 4.88
CA ARG A 299 14.21 4.55 6.16
C ARG A 299 15.22 4.50 7.31
N GLN A 300 16.37 3.84 7.11
CA GLN A 300 17.45 3.71 8.11
C GLN A 300 17.02 3.07 9.43
N ALA A 301 15.95 2.27 9.43
CA ALA A 301 15.48 1.51 10.58
C ALA A 301 15.55 0.02 10.26
N ALA A 302 16.43 -0.72 10.93
CA ALA A 302 16.60 -2.16 10.70
C ALA A 302 15.32 -2.95 10.99
N ASN A 303 14.54 -2.54 12.00
CA ASN A 303 13.27 -3.18 12.36
C ASN A 303 12.17 -3.02 11.30
N ASP A 304 12.23 -1.97 10.48
CA ASP A 304 11.24 -1.73 9.43
C ASP A 304 11.29 -2.81 8.34
N TYR A 305 12.48 -3.35 8.06
CA TYR A 305 12.66 -4.39 7.05
C TYR A 305 11.91 -5.68 7.42
N LEU A 306 12.14 -6.21 8.63
CA LEU A 306 11.50 -7.45 9.07
C LEU A 306 9.99 -7.30 9.21
N ASN A 307 9.50 -6.15 9.69
CA ASN A 307 8.07 -5.88 9.78
C ASN A 307 7.39 -5.85 8.41
N ASP A 308 8.02 -5.22 7.42
CA ASP A 308 7.50 -5.19 6.06
C ASP A 308 7.51 -6.60 5.41
N ILE A 309 8.55 -7.41 5.65
CA ILE A 309 8.61 -8.80 5.20
C ILE A 309 7.44 -9.60 5.80
N ARG A 310 7.15 -9.45 7.09
CA ARG A 310 6.02 -10.13 7.76
C ARG A 310 4.69 -9.72 7.18
N TYR A 311 4.47 -8.42 7.05
CA TYR A 311 3.23 -7.90 6.48
C TYR A 311 3.01 -8.45 5.06
N THR A 312 4.08 -8.46 4.26
CA THR A 312 4.04 -9.02 2.90
C THR A 312 3.72 -10.52 2.93
N TYR A 313 4.35 -11.30 3.81
CA TYR A 313 4.02 -12.71 3.97
C TYR A 313 2.55 -12.93 4.33
N LEU A 314 2.01 -12.20 5.31
CA LEU A 314 0.60 -12.34 5.73
C LEU A 314 -0.36 -12.02 4.59
N VAL A 315 -0.08 -10.96 3.80
CA VAL A 315 -0.88 -10.61 2.63
C VAL A 315 -0.81 -11.71 1.57
N LEU A 316 0.36 -12.31 1.35
CA LEU A 316 0.53 -13.38 0.38
C LEU A 316 -0.11 -14.70 0.85
N ALA A 317 -0.06 -15.01 2.15
CA ALA A 317 -0.64 -16.22 2.72
C ALA A 317 -2.18 -16.22 2.74
N ASP A 318 -2.83 -15.04 2.72
CA ASP A 318 -4.28 -14.92 2.71
C ASP A 318 -4.90 -15.57 1.43
N GLU A 319 -5.91 -16.41 1.62
CA GLU A 319 -6.69 -17.03 0.53
C GLU A 319 -7.29 -15.98 -0.42
N ARG A 320 -7.58 -14.77 0.06
CA ARG A 320 -8.10 -13.68 -0.78
C ARG A 320 -7.05 -13.18 -1.77
N ALA A 321 -5.77 -13.34 -1.47
CA ALA A 321 -4.68 -13.07 -2.40
C ALA A 321 -4.53 -14.16 -3.46
N THR A 322 -5.21 -15.31 -3.35
CA THR A 322 -5.20 -16.35 -4.39
C THR A 322 -5.69 -15.81 -5.74
N ALA A 323 -6.63 -14.86 -5.76
CA ALA A 323 -7.03 -14.20 -7.00
C ALA A 323 -5.88 -13.38 -7.63
N LEU A 324 -5.05 -12.73 -6.81
CA LEU A 324 -3.84 -12.03 -7.25
C LEU A 324 -2.77 -13.02 -7.73
N LYS A 325 -2.62 -14.17 -7.05
CA LYS A 325 -1.70 -15.24 -7.46
C LYS A 325 -2.14 -15.96 -8.74
N ASN A 326 -3.44 -16.08 -8.99
CA ASN A 326 -3.95 -16.67 -10.22
C ASN A 326 -3.83 -15.68 -11.39
N CYS A 327 -4.08 -14.40 -11.17
CA CYS A 327 -3.71 -13.36 -12.14
C CYS A 327 -2.20 -13.36 -12.43
N TYR A 328 -1.37 -13.71 -11.45
CA TYR A 328 0.08 -13.81 -11.60
C TYR A 328 0.49 -14.92 -12.56
N ALA A 329 -0.14 -16.10 -12.48
CA ALA A 329 0.15 -17.21 -13.38
C ALA A 329 -0.14 -16.88 -14.85
N GLU A 330 -1.04 -15.94 -15.11
CA GLU A 330 -1.46 -15.54 -16.45
C GLU A 330 -0.76 -14.27 -16.97
N SER A 331 -0.21 -13.42 -16.09
CA SER A 331 0.45 -12.15 -16.45
C SER A 331 1.98 -12.24 -16.45
N SER A 332 2.63 -11.37 -17.23
CA SER A 332 4.10 -11.36 -17.31
C SER A 332 4.75 -10.88 -16.00
N ALA A 333 5.92 -11.44 -15.70
CA ALA A 333 6.76 -11.12 -14.53
C ALA A 333 7.06 -9.63 -14.30
N ASP A 334 6.87 -8.77 -15.31
CA ASP A 334 7.10 -7.31 -15.25
C ASP A 334 5.87 -6.53 -14.75
N GLU A 335 4.64 -6.95 -15.10
CA GLU A 335 3.39 -6.33 -14.58
C GLU A 335 3.21 -6.60 -13.07
N LEU A 336 3.90 -7.64 -12.59
CA LEU A 336 3.86 -8.09 -11.21
C LEU A 336 4.64 -7.18 -10.27
N LEU A 337 5.73 -6.59 -10.76
CA LEU A 337 6.45 -5.56 -10.03
C LEU A 337 5.58 -4.32 -9.84
N ASP A 338 4.71 -3.97 -10.78
CA ASP A 338 3.78 -2.83 -10.62
C ASP A 338 2.71 -3.12 -9.55
N ILE A 339 2.18 -4.34 -9.49
CA ILE A 339 1.18 -4.73 -8.48
C ILE A 339 1.81 -4.87 -7.09
N LEU A 340 3.02 -5.43 -7.02
CA LEU A 340 3.75 -5.53 -5.75
C LEU A 340 4.33 -4.18 -5.32
N ASP A 341 4.69 -3.27 -6.24
CA ASP A 341 5.01 -1.87 -5.90
C ASP A 341 3.78 -1.17 -5.31
N ILE A 342 2.57 -1.49 -5.78
CA ILE A 342 1.32 -1.01 -5.16
C ILE A 342 1.21 -1.56 -3.72
N VAL A 343 1.34 -2.88 -3.51
CA VAL A 343 1.23 -3.47 -2.16
C VAL A 343 2.34 -2.98 -1.22
N ALA A 344 3.57 -2.88 -1.70
CA ALA A 344 4.74 -2.38 -0.97
C ALA A 344 4.76 -0.86 -0.78
N MET A 345 3.98 -0.08 -1.53
CA MET A 345 3.76 1.35 -1.28
C MET A 345 2.74 1.62 -0.17
N PHE A 346 1.93 0.63 0.25
CA PHE A 346 0.89 0.81 1.27
C PHE A 346 1.10 0.08 2.62
N PRO A 347 2.33 -0.06 3.19
CA PRO A 347 2.51 -0.82 4.44
C PRO A 347 1.89 -0.16 5.68
N TYR A 348 1.40 1.09 5.61
CA TYR A 348 0.85 1.82 6.77
C TYR A 348 -0.54 2.44 6.56
N SER A 349 -1.21 2.22 5.43
CA SER A 349 -2.53 2.82 5.17
C SER A 349 -3.73 1.91 5.47
N MET A 350 -3.50 0.63 5.76
CA MET A 350 -4.56 -0.33 6.13
C MET A 350 -4.61 -0.56 7.65
N ASN A 351 -4.50 0.51 8.45
CA ASN A 351 -5.05 0.49 9.81
C ASN A 351 -6.57 0.61 9.72
N PHE A 352 -7.27 -0.38 9.15
CA PHE A 352 -8.71 -0.61 9.30
C PHE A 352 -9.11 -1.87 8.52
N LEU A 353 -9.21 -2.99 9.23
CA LEU A 353 -10.36 -3.90 9.20
C LEU A 353 -10.33 -4.80 10.42
#